data_AF-A0A3D3CJ64-F1
#
_entry.id   AF-A0A3D3CJ64-F1
#
_cell.length_a   1.000
_cell.length_b   1.000
_cell.length_c   1.000
_cell.angle_alpha   90.00
_cell.angle_beta   90.00
_cell.angle_gamma   90.00
#
_symmetry.space_group_name_H-M   'P 1'
#
loop_
_entity.id
_entity.type
_entity.pdbx_description
1 polymer ?
#
loop_
_entity_poly.entity_id
_entity_poly.type
_entity_poly.pdbx_seq_one_letter_code
_entity_poly.pdbx_strand_id
1 'polypeptide(L)'
;REQYGYTIPQGIITKLFPTPDWRYTTIDELKDRYVLLTDVRYPERQFFGSSGEYIALGKPSEGYWFVKIDGRDWLGPWEAMKRCRREAITALEDVEGWTVLGKITAITNEVPQAEEVKTMPFQWGWVVTPIALHAPGLVTAWYDPGAEKSGLFAGEEGLRAIKEAGYTVKALPADTTPLQVMETFVTAIKEKNKELYLACVDPARYKTGQGYDLVANYHWDLHQMRFREHYVTVTFGEPRIETNKGFDERSKAMDYFLTAEQKDTARQIGGTRVEYAYIDCKAWDENGRQYGSPKEYQLKRVGDGPWMVETYDVPF
;
A
#
# COMPACT_ATOMS: atom_id res chain seq x y z
N ARG A 1 30.48 22.61 -9.84
CA ARG A 1 29.51 21.49 -9.69
C ARG A 1 28.11 22.11 -9.60
N GLU A 2 27.76 22.89 -10.62
CA GLU A 2 26.43 23.43 -10.87
C GLU A 2 25.88 22.63 -12.04
N GLN A 3 24.92 21.73 -11.78
CA GLN A 3 24.14 21.14 -12.87
C GLN A 3 22.71 20.77 -12.46
N TYR A 4 22.37 20.85 -11.18
CA TYR A 4 20.99 20.75 -10.70
C TYR A 4 20.82 21.85 -9.66
N GLY A 5 19.98 22.85 -9.94
CA GLY A 5 19.80 24.09 -9.18
C GLY A 5 19.18 23.90 -7.78
N TYR A 6 19.78 23.06 -6.95
CA TYR A 6 19.47 22.94 -5.53
C TYR A 6 20.62 23.54 -4.73
N THR A 7 20.45 24.79 -4.34
CA THR A 7 21.28 25.41 -3.31
C THR A 7 20.97 24.69 -2.00
N ILE A 8 21.90 23.89 -1.48
CA ILE A 8 21.80 23.41 -0.09
C ILE A 8 21.70 24.66 0.80
N PRO A 9 20.62 24.86 1.57
CA PRO A 9 20.50 26.02 2.45
C PRO A 9 21.75 26.13 3.33
N GLN A 10 22.43 27.29 3.29
CA GLN A 10 23.48 27.55 4.26
C GLN A 10 22.85 27.52 5.67
N GLY A 11 23.40 26.70 6.58
CA GLY A 11 22.96 26.64 7.97
C GLY A 11 22.05 25.48 8.38
N ILE A 12 22.01 24.37 7.63
CA ILE A 12 21.33 23.15 8.10
C ILE A 12 21.99 22.65 9.39
N ILE A 13 21.18 22.49 10.42
CA ILE A 13 21.60 21.88 11.69
C ILE A 13 21.60 20.36 11.50
N THR A 14 22.79 19.77 11.47
CA THR A 14 22.99 18.31 11.25
C THR A 14 23.43 17.56 12.51
N LYS A 15 23.73 18.28 13.60
CA LYS A 15 24.05 17.69 14.90
C LYS A 15 22.88 17.89 15.86
N LEU A 16 22.61 16.89 16.71
CA LEU A 16 21.70 17.03 17.84
C LEU A 16 22.12 18.26 18.66
N PHE A 17 21.27 19.27 18.63
CA PHE A 17 21.43 20.52 19.36
C PHE A 17 21.08 20.23 20.83
N PRO A 18 21.81 20.81 21.81
CA PRO A 18 21.52 20.57 23.22
C PRO A 18 20.06 20.86 23.56
N THR A 19 19.58 20.23 24.64
CA THR A 19 18.24 20.46 25.21
C THR A 19 17.92 21.95 25.19
N PRO A 20 16.73 22.36 24.71
CA PRO A 20 16.34 23.77 24.75
C PRO A 20 16.52 24.31 26.17
N ASP A 21 17.50 25.19 26.36
CA ASP A 21 17.63 25.97 27.58
C ASP A 21 17.09 27.37 27.29
N TRP A 22 15.84 27.58 27.68
CA TRP A 22 15.15 28.86 27.52
C TRP A 22 15.88 30.04 28.15
N ARG A 23 16.88 29.80 29.02
CA ARG A 23 17.74 30.83 29.60
C ARG A 23 18.88 31.30 28.70
N TYR A 24 19.28 30.50 27.70
CA TYR A 24 20.45 30.78 26.86
C TYR A 24 20.18 30.70 25.35
N THR A 25 19.13 30.00 24.92
CA THR A 25 18.74 29.92 23.51
C THR A 25 17.23 30.06 23.40
N THR A 26 16.79 31.16 22.79
CA THR A 26 15.37 31.42 22.57
C THR A 26 14.93 30.79 21.25
N ILE A 27 13.62 30.51 21.13
CA ILE A 27 13.07 30.02 19.86
C ILE A 27 13.30 31.01 18.72
N ASP A 28 13.37 32.31 19.00
CA ASP A 28 13.54 33.34 17.97
C ASP A 28 14.86 33.22 17.20
N GLU A 29 15.90 32.61 17.80
CA GLU A 29 17.18 32.38 17.13
C GLU A 29 17.16 31.19 16.17
N LEU A 30 16.27 30.21 16.42
CA LEU A 30 16.24 28.91 15.75
C LEU A 30 14.97 28.68 14.92
N LYS A 31 13.95 29.51 15.09
CA LYS A 31 12.69 29.45 14.37
C LYS A 31 12.96 29.47 12.85
N ASP A 32 12.25 28.60 12.14
CA ASP A 32 12.33 28.38 10.69
C ASP A 32 13.67 27.88 10.17
N ARG A 33 14.66 27.60 11.04
CA ARG A 33 15.89 26.93 10.62
C ARG A 33 15.61 25.48 10.26
N TYR A 34 16.34 25.02 9.25
CA TYR A 34 16.28 23.63 8.79
C TYR A 34 17.11 22.73 9.69
N VAL A 35 16.54 21.58 10.04
CA VAL A 35 17.20 20.51 10.79
C VAL A 35 17.07 19.20 10.02
N LEU A 36 18.15 18.43 10.02
CA LEU A 36 18.16 17.07 9.49
C LEU A 36 18.25 16.08 10.65
N LEU A 37 17.20 15.29 10.83
CA LEU A 37 17.09 14.29 11.89
C LEU A 37 17.20 12.90 11.27
N THR A 38 18.16 12.10 11.72
CA THR A 38 18.38 10.72 11.27
C THR A 38 17.88 9.72 12.31
N ASP A 39 17.60 8.48 11.91
CA ASP A 39 17.10 7.40 12.80
C ASP A 39 15.79 7.79 13.50
N VAL A 40 14.89 8.47 12.79
CA VAL A 40 13.53 8.72 13.25
C VAL A 40 12.73 7.43 13.08
N ARG A 41 12.31 6.81 14.20
CA ARG A 41 11.62 5.52 14.20
C ARG A 41 10.12 5.69 14.35
N TYR A 42 9.37 5.28 13.33
CA TYR A 42 7.92 5.35 13.29
C TYR A 42 7.34 3.97 12.92
N PRO A 43 6.32 3.47 13.64
CA PRO A 43 5.61 4.10 14.76
C PRO A 43 6.27 3.92 16.14
N GLU A 44 7.44 3.28 16.25
CA GLU A 44 8.03 2.88 17.55
C GLU A 44 8.16 4.01 18.59
N ARG A 45 8.55 5.23 18.18
CA ARG A 45 8.75 6.37 19.08
C ARG A 45 7.65 7.42 19.01
N GLN A 46 6.49 7.03 18.48
CA GLN A 46 5.29 7.86 18.44
C GLN A 46 4.72 8.03 19.85
N PHE A 47 4.28 9.25 20.18
CA PHE A 47 3.53 9.52 21.39
C PHE A 47 2.50 10.63 21.19
N PHE A 48 1.42 10.54 21.97
CA PHE A 48 0.42 11.60 22.09
C PHE A 48 0.82 12.52 23.25
N GLY A 49 1.17 13.76 22.90
CA GLY A 49 1.46 14.83 23.84
C GLY A 49 0.24 15.69 24.13
N SER A 50 0.42 16.66 25.01
CA SER A 50 -0.60 17.66 25.34
C SER A 50 -0.91 18.63 24.18
N SER A 51 0.07 18.87 23.31
CA SER A 51 -0.01 19.85 22.22
C SER A 51 -0.15 19.25 20.82
N GLY A 52 -0.17 17.93 20.70
CA GLY A 52 -0.24 17.23 19.41
C GLY A 52 0.35 15.83 19.46
N GLU A 53 0.52 15.26 18.28
CA GLU A 53 1.13 13.94 18.10
C GLU A 53 2.55 14.08 17.54
N TYR A 54 3.49 13.35 18.14
CA TYR A 54 4.91 13.52 17.89
C TYR A 54 5.66 12.21 17.77
N ILE A 55 6.81 12.26 17.10
CA ILE A 55 7.88 11.25 17.23
C ILE A 55 9.01 11.87 18.05
N ALA A 56 9.40 11.20 19.14
CA ALA A 56 10.52 11.63 19.96
C ALA A 56 11.87 11.13 19.40
N LEU A 57 12.84 12.04 19.30
CA LEU A 57 14.24 11.72 19.03
C LEU A 57 15.13 12.37 20.09
N GLY A 58 16.13 11.63 20.58
CA GLY A 58 17.08 12.12 21.58
C GLY A 58 16.91 11.46 22.94
N LYS A 59 17.55 12.04 23.94
CA LYS A 59 17.61 11.53 25.32
C LYS A 59 17.89 12.67 26.29
N PRO A 60 17.64 12.51 27.61
CA PRO A 60 17.70 13.63 28.56
C PRO A 60 19.06 14.37 28.60
N SER A 61 20.16 13.67 28.30
CA SER A 61 21.51 14.26 28.30
C SER A 61 21.88 15.03 27.02
N GLU A 62 21.19 14.81 25.91
CA GLU A 62 21.47 15.44 24.61
C GLU A 62 20.35 16.38 24.14
N GLY A 63 19.19 16.32 24.79
CA GLY A 63 17.99 17.05 24.40
C GLY A 63 17.06 16.23 23.54
N TYR A 64 15.84 16.74 23.40
CA TYR A 64 14.80 16.11 22.61
C TYR A 64 14.40 16.94 21.40
N TRP A 65 14.07 16.22 20.33
CA TRP A 65 13.37 16.71 19.16
C TRP A 65 12.01 16.03 19.10
N PHE A 66 10.97 16.82 18.88
CA PHE A 66 9.61 16.35 18.73
C PHE A 66 9.16 16.63 17.31
N VAL A 67 9.22 15.60 16.47
CA VAL A 67 8.77 15.69 15.07
C VAL A 67 7.25 15.63 15.06
N LYS A 68 6.59 16.68 14.60
CA LYS A 68 5.13 16.79 14.60
C LYS A 68 4.53 15.95 13.47
N ILE A 69 3.60 15.06 13.80
CA ILE A 69 3.05 14.07 12.85
C ILE A 69 1.52 14.08 12.70
N ASP A 70 0.83 14.93 13.45
CA ASP A 70 -0.63 15.14 13.39
C ASP A 70 -1.10 15.99 12.19
N GLY A 71 -0.17 16.48 11.37
CA GLY A 71 -0.43 17.46 10.31
C GLY A 71 -0.21 16.93 8.89
N ARG A 72 -0.69 17.70 7.90
CA ARG A 72 -0.47 17.40 6.47
C ARG A 72 1.02 17.38 6.10
N ASP A 73 1.85 18.12 6.81
CA ASP A 73 3.29 18.17 6.63
C ASP A 73 3.98 16.82 6.84
N TRP A 74 3.41 15.95 7.69
CA TRP A 74 3.84 14.56 7.84
C TRP A 74 3.03 13.61 6.95
N LEU A 75 1.70 13.74 7.00
CA LEU A 75 0.80 12.82 6.29
C LEU A 75 1.03 12.84 4.77
N GLY A 76 1.30 13.99 4.17
CA GLY A 76 1.57 14.11 2.73
C GLY A 76 2.78 13.28 2.28
N PRO A 77 3.99 13.55 2.81
CA PRO A 77 5.17 12.71 2.56
C PRO A 77 4.97 11.24 2.92
N TRP A 78 4.29 10.94 4.04
CA TRP A 78 4.07 9.57 4.50
C TRP A 78 3.16 8.78 3.56
N GLU A 79 2.06 9.39 3.10
CA GLU A 79 1.21 8.79 2.07
C GLU A 79 1.97 8.62 0.75
N ALA A 80 2.83 9.56 0.37
CA ALA A 80 3.69 9.42 -0.80
C ALA A 80 4.67 8.25 -0.68
N MET A 81 5.26 8.02 0.50
CA MET A 81 6.07 6.82 0.78
C MET A 81 5.24 5.54 0.64
N LYS A 82 4.02 5.50 1.17
CA LYS A 82 3.12 4.34 1.03
C LYS A 82 2.75 4.06 -0.43
N ARG A 83 2.52 5.11 -1.24
CA ARG A 83 2.33 4.96 -2.70
C ARG A 83 3.58 4.43 -3.38
N CYS A 84 4.75 4.99 -3.09
CA CYS A 84 6.02 4.53 -3.65
C CYS A 84 6.28 3.05 -3.31
N ARG A 85 5.97 2.61 -2.08
CA ARG A 85 6.07 1.20 -1.67
C ARG A 85 5.24 0.29 -2.58
N ARG A 86 3.98 0.65 -2.75
CA ARG A 86 2.99 -0.10 -3.54
C ARG A 86 3.34 -0.16 -5.01
N GLU A 87 3.89 0.94 -5.54
CA GLU A 87 4.09 1.09 -6.98
C GLU A 87 5.48 0.69 -7.45
N ALA A 88 6.52 0.86 -6.62
CA ALA A 88 7.91 0.71 -7.02
C ALA A 88 8.77 -0.07 -6.02
N ILE A 89 8.90 0.41 -4.78
CA ILE A 89 9.97 -0.03 -3.86
C ILE A 89 9.40 -0.78 -2.65
N THR A 90 9.26 -2.11 -2.73
CA THR A 90 8.72 -2.92 -1.60
C THR A 90 9.61 -2.83 -0.35
N ALA A 91 10.92 -2.67 -0.54
CA ALA A 91 11.91 -2.55 0.55
C ALA A 91 11.67 -1.37 1.51
N LEU A 92 10.75 -0.45 1.18
CA LEU A 92 10.30 0.59 2.11
C LEU A 92 9.62 0.04 3.36
N GLU A 93 9.14 -1.20 3.32
CA GLU A 93 8.53 -1.87 4.48
C GLU A 93 9.56 -2.22 5.57
N ASP A 94 10.83 -2.43 5.21
CA ASP A 94 11.89 -2.82 6.14
C ASP A 94 12.69 -1.63 6.68
N VAL A 95 12.25 -0.40 6.37
CA VAL A 95 12.94 0.81 6.83
C VAL A 95 12.62 1.04 8.31
N GLU A 96 13.55 0.63 9.17
CA GLU A 96 13.45 0.84 10.63
C GLU A 96 13.62 2.32 11.02
N GLY A 97 14.47 3.05 10.29
CA GLY A 97 14.88 4.41 10.62
C GLY A 97 14.80 5.36 9.43
N TRP A 98 14.04 6.44 9.61
CA TRP A 98 13.81 7.46 8.60
C TRP A 98 14.72 8.67 8.81
N THR A 99 15.03 9.38 7.73
CA THR A 99 15.64 10.71 7.81
C THR A 99 14.58 11.76 7.55
N VAL A 100 14.39 12.68 8.50
CA VAL A 100 13.44 13.78 8.41
C VAL A 100 14.19 15.08 8.18
N LEU A 101 13.88 15.76 7.08
CA LEU A 101 14.20 17.17 6.91
C LEU A 101 12.99 17.96 7.39
N GLY A 102 13.20 18.87 8.34
CA GLY A 102 12.12 19.71 8.85
C GLY A 102 12.58 21.10 9.26
N LYS A 103 11.63 21.93 9.66
CA LYS A 103 11.86 23.25 10.23
C LYS A 103 11.56 23.25 11.72
N ILE A 104 12.40 23.93 12.48
CA ILE A 104 12.16 24.18 13.91
C ILE A 104 11.08 25.25 14.02
N THR A 105 9.96 24.93 14.65
CA THR A 105 8.78 25.82 14.69
C THR A 105 8.40 26.28 16.09
N ALA A 106 8.73 25.50 17.11
CA ALA A 106 8.43 25.84 18.50
C ALA A 106 9.36 25.12 19.49
N ILE A 107 9.21 25.46 20.77
CA ILE A 107 9.69 24.68 21.91
C ILE A 107 8.45 24.22 22.66
N THR A 108 8.42 22.96 23.09
CA THR A 108 7.35 22.44 23.94
C THR A 108 7.91 21.54 25.04
N ASN A 109 7.07 21.29 26.05
CA ASN A 109 7.38 20.42 27.18
C ASN A 109 6.42 19.24 27.17
N GLU A 110 6.93 18.04 26.89
CA GLU A 110 6.10 16.84 26.69
C GLU A 110 6.67 15.64 27.43
N VAL A 111 5.88 14.58 27.61
CA VAL A 111 6.38 13.30 28.12
C VAL A 111 6.59 12.34 26.93
N PRO A 112 7.83 12.11 26.48
CA PRO A 112 8.13 11.32 25.28
C PRO A 112 8.03 9.81 25.54
N GLN A 113 6.82 9.37 25.88
CA GLN A 113 6.48 7.97 26.17
C GLN A 113 5.19 7.61 25.43
N ALA A 114 5.13 6.43 24.83
CA ALA A 114 3.93 5.98 24.12
C ALA A 114 2.84 5.49 25.10
N GLU A 115 3.25 4.97 26.27
CA GLU A 115 2.39 4.32 27.25
C GLU A 115 1.33 5.26 27.83
N GLU A 116 0.15 4.74 28.17
CA GLU A 116 -0.91 5.52 28.83
C GLU A 116 -0.48 6.02 30.21
N VAL A 117 0.22 5.17 30.97
CA VAL A 117 0.78 5.53 32.27
C VAL A 117 2.17 6.12 32.06
N LYS A 118 2.24 7.45 32.07
CA LYS A 118 3.49 8.22 31.98
C LYS A 118 4.30 8.08 33.26
N THR A 119 5.50 7.52 33.17
CA THR A 119 6.43 7.34 34.30
C THR A 119 7.63 8.29 34.23
N MET A 120 7.88 8.89 33.07
CA MET A 120 8.91 9.89 32.87
C MET A 120 8.41 11.29 33.25
N PRO A 121 9.31 12.16 33.78
CA PRO A 121 9.01 13.56 33.92
C PRO A 121 8.98 14.24 32.55
N PHE A 122 8.27 15.37 32.48
CA PHE A 122 8.24 16.24 31.31
C PHE A 122 9.65 16.63 30.84
N GLN A 123 9.82 16.63 29.52
CA GLN A 123 11.06 16.96 28.82
C GLN A 123 10.84 18.12 27.86
N TRP A 124 11.75 19.09 27.90
CA TRP A 124 11.79 20.15 26.90
C TRP A 124 12.37 19.61 25.59
N GLY A 125 11.71 19.93 24.49
CA GLY A 125 12.16 19.57 23.16
C GLY A 125 11.82 20.61 22.11
N TRP A 126 12.62 20.60 21.04
CA TRP A 126 12.41 21.41 19.85
C TRP A 126 11.35 20.76 18.97
N VAL A 127 10.29 21.49 18.64
CA VAL A 127 9.25 21.04 17.72
C VAL A 127 9.74 21.18 16.30
N VAL A 128 9.66 20.10 15.53
CA VAL A 128 10.07 20.04 14.14
C VAL A 128 8.86 19.77 13.27
N THR A 129 8.52 20.72 12.39
CA THR A 129 7.53 20.51 11.33
C THR A 129 8.23 19.84 10.14
N PRO A 130 7.82 18.64 9.74
CA PRO A 130 8.44 17.93 8.61
C PRO A 130 8.27 18.67 7.29
N ILE A 131 9.21 18.49 6.39
CA ILE A 131 9.16 18.98 5.00
C ILE A 131 9.39 17.82 4.05
N ALA A 132 10.36 16.95 4.37
CA ALA A 132 10.64 15.77 3.59
C ALA A 132 10.99 14.59 4.49
N LEU A 133 10.60 13.40 4.02
CA LEU A 133 10.99 12.11 4.55
C LEU A 133 11.92 11.46 3.55
N HIS A 134 13.00 10.88 4.05
CA HIS A 134 13.96 10.16 3.24
C HIS A 134 14.16 8.76 3.82
N ALA A 135 13.94 7.76 2.98
CA ALA A 135 14.31 6.38 3.23
C ALA A 135 15.75 6.18 2.71
N PRO A 136 16.75 5.96 3.60
CA PRO A 136 18.15 5.86 3.21
C PRO A 136 18.38 4.85 2.09
N GLY A 137 19.01 5.29 1.00
CA GLY A 137 19.33 4.43 -0.15
C GLY A 137 18.15 4.05 -1.04
N LEU A 138 16.93 4.53 -0.75
CA LEU A 138 15.71 4.16 -1.49
C LEU A 138 15.10 5.36 -2.20
N VAL A 139 14.43 6.27 -1.47
CA VAL A 139 13.65 7.37 -2.06
C VAL A 139 13.45 8.49 -1.05
N THR A 140 13.16 9.69 -1.57
CA THR A 140 12.74 10.85 -0.79
C THR A 140 11.33 11.25 -1.19
N ALA A 141 10.50 11.56 -0.20
CA ALA A 141 9.18 12.15 -0.37
C ALA A 141 9.10 13.50 0.35
N TRP A 142 8.33 14.43 -0.17
CA TRP A 142 8.18 15.77 0.41
C TRP A 142 6.74 16.26 0.37
N TYR A 143 6.48 17.23 1.25
CA TYR A 143 5.20 17.88 1.36
C TYR A 143 5.04 18.87 0.22
N ASP A 144 3.90 18.82 -0.46
CA ASP A 144 3.54 19.79 -1.49
C ASP A 144 2.12 20.29 -1.22
N PRO A 145 1.96 21.55 -0.76
CA PRO A 145 0.64 22.12 -0.48
C PRO A 145 -0.20 22.35 -1.74
N GLY A 146 0.41 22.39 -2.93
CA GLY A 146 -0.27 22.55 -4.21
C GLY A 146 -0.72 21.22 -4.83
N ALA A 147 -0.18 20.10 -4.37
CA ALA A 147 -0.56 18.78 -4.85
C ALA A 147 -1.88 18.31 -4.23
N GLU A 148 -2.76 17.71 -5.05
CA GLU A 148 -4.03 17.11 -4.59
C GLU A 148 -3.83 16.12 -3.43
N LYS A 149 -2.74 15.34 -3.50
CA LYS A 149 -2.38 14.33 -2.49
C LYS A 149 -1.52 14.87 -1.35
N SER A 150 -1.30 16.18 -1.28
CA SER A 150 -0.48 16.88 -0.27
C SER A 150 1.00 16.45 -0.19
N GLY A 151 1.48 15.54 -1.04
CA GLY A 151 2.88 15.12 -1.05
C GLY A 151 3.24 14.29 -2.27
N LEU A 152 4.53 14.33 -2.61
CA LEU A 152 5.12 13.70 -3.79
C LEU A 152 6.38 12.93 -3.41
N PHE A 153 6.74 11.90 -4.17
CA PHE A 153 8.05 11.25 -4.06
C PHE A 153 8.91 11.43 -5.32
N ALA A 154 10.22 11.29 -5.13
CA ALA A 154 11.19 11.45 -6.22
C ALA A 154 10.90 10.47 -7.37
N GLY A 155 10.56 11.01 -8.55
CA GLY A 155 10.28 10.24 -9.76
C GLY A 155 8.81 9.82 -9.94
N GLU A 156 7.88 10.26 -9.09
CA GLU A 156 6.46 9.87 -9.17
C GLU A 156 5.83 10.20 -10.55
N GLU A 157 6.10 11.38 -11.11
CA GLU A 157 5.52 11.81 -12.40
C GLU A 157 5.94 10.92 -13.59
N GLY A 158 7.15 10.38 -13.58
CA GLY A 158 7.69 9.54 -14.65
C GLY A 158 7.47 8.04 -14.45
N LEU A 159 7.15 7.61 -13.21
CA LEU A 159 7.08 6.20 -12.83
C LEU A 159 6.06 5.43 -13.68
N ARG A 160 4.88 6.03 -13.92
CA ARG A 160 3.80 5.37 -14.65
C ARG A 160 4.23 4.98 -16.06
N ALA A 161 4.85 5.91 -16.79
CA ALA A 161 5.31 5.67 -18.16
C ALA A 161 6.40 4.58 -18.22
N ILE A 162 7.33 4.56 -17.25
CA ILE A 162 8.37 3.54 -17.16
C ILE A 162 7.75 2.15 -16.92
N LYS A 163 6.76 2.06 -16.02
CA LYS A 163 6.09 0.79 -15.72
C LYS A 163 5.23 0.28 -16.87
N GLU A 164 4.45 1.16 -17.51
CA GLU A 164 3.61 0.82 -18.67
C GLU A 164 4.40 0.24 -19.84
N ALA A 165 5.67 0.66 -19.99
CA ALA A 165 6.58 0.10 -21.00
C ALA A 165 7.04 -1.33 -20.66
N GLY A 166 7.07 -1.70 -19.37
CA GLY A 166 7.57 -2.98 -18.88
C GLY A 166 6.51 -4.07 -18.70
N TYR A 167 5.22 -3.73 -18.72
CA TYR A 167 4.15 -4.71 -18.52
C TYR A 167 4.05 -5.71 -19.67
N THR A 168 4.02 -7.02 -19.35
CA THR A 168 3.81 -8.07 -20.34
C THR A 168 2.34 -8.18 -20.75
N VAL A 169 1.43 -7.93 -19.80
CA VAL A 169 -0.02 -7.88 -20.04
C VAL A 169 -0.56 -6.51 -19.66
N LYS A 170 -1.24 -5.85 -20.60
CA LYS A 170 -1.72 -4.47 -20.43
C LYS A 170 -3.20 -4.35 -20.12
N ALA A 171 -4.00 -5.33 -20.56
CA ALA A 171 -5.43 -5.34 -20.37
C ALA A 171 -5.93 -6.78 -20.35
N LEU A 172 -7.04 -7.00 -19.65
CA LEU A 172 -7.78 -8.26 -19.70
C LEU A 172 -8.62 -8.30 -20.98
N PRO A 173 -8.42 -9.27 -21.90
CA PRO A 173 -9.27 -9.43 -23.07
C PRO A 173 -10.75 -9.68 -22.69
N ALA A 174 -11.69 -9.30 -23.56
CA ALA A 174 -13.12 -9.51 -23.30
C ALA A 174 -13.52 -11.00 -23.22
N ASP A 175 -12.90 -11.85 -24.04
CA ASP A 175 -13.23 -13.27 -24.15
C ASP A 175 -12.26 -14.18 -23.37
N THR A 176 -11.79 -13.74 -22.20
CA THR A 176 -10.84 -14.52 -21.40
C THR A 176 -11.47 -15.75 -20.77
N THR A 177 -10.75 -16.87 -20.84
CA THR A 177 -11.05 -18.06 -20.04
C THR A 177 -10.74 -17.83 -18.56
N PRO A 178 -11.35 -18.60 -17.64
CA PRO A 178 -11.04 -18.50 -16.20
C PRO A 178 -9.54 -18.63 -15.88
N LEU A 179 -8.86 -19.53 -16.59
CA LEU A 179 -7.42 -19.74 -16.44
C LEU A 179 -6.62 -18.49 -16.83
N GLN A 180 -6.94 -17.87 -17.97
CA GLN A 180 -6.28 -16.64 -18.41
C GLN A 180 -6.52 -15.47 -17.46
N VAL A 181 -7.69 -15.39 -16.83
CA VAL A 181 -7.96 -14.37 -15.79
C VAL A 181 -7.01 -14.58 -14.61
N MET A 182 -6.84 -15.82 -14.13
CA MET A 182 -5.93 -16.12 -13.01
C MET A 182 -4.46 -15.87 -13.35
N GLU A 183 -4.03 -16.25 -14.56
CA GLU A 183 -2.67 -15.94 -15.06
C GLU A 183 -2.45 -14.43 -15.14
N THR A 184 -3.42 -13.69 -15.65
CA THR A 184 -3.38 -12.21 -15.72
C THR A 184 -3.36 -11.59 -14.33
N PHE A 185 -4.17 -12.11 -13.41
CA PHE A 185 -4.25 -11.65 -12.02
C PHE A 185 -2.92 -11.81 -11.29
N VAL A 186 -2.28 -12.99 -11.37
CA VAL A 186 -0.94 -13.20 -10.79
C VAL A 186 0.11 -12.35 -11.47
N THR A 187 0.06 -12.22 -12.80
CA THR A 187 1.01 -11.40 -13.56
C THR A 187 0.91 -9.94 -13.14
N ALA A 188 -0.31 -9.40 -13.00
CA ALA A 188 -0.55 -8.04 -12.55
C ALA A 188 0.06 -7.77 -11.15
N ILE A 189 -0.04 -8.73 -10.23
CA ILE A 189 0.59 -8.64 -8.91
C ILE A 189 2.12 -8.61 -9.05
N LYS A 190 2.71 -9.56 -9.79
CA LYS A 190 4.17 -9.64 -9.97
C LYS A 190 4.76 -8.40 -10.63
N GLU A 191 4.05 -7.81 -11.59
CA GLU A 191 4.47 -6.61 -12.32
C GLU A 191 4.11 -5.30 -11.60
N LYS A 192 3.49 -5.39 -10.41
CA LYS A 192 2.97 -4.24 -9.67
C LYS A 192 1.96 -3.40 -10.47
N ASN A 193 1.22 -4.01 -11.37
CA ASN A 193 0.16 -3.38 -12.14
C ASN A 193 -1.18 -3.42 -11.36
N LYS A 194 -1.34 -2.46 -10.43
CA LYS A 194 -2.53 -2.37 -9.57
C LYS A 194 -3.83 -2.15 -10.36
N GLU A 195 -3.77 -1.42 -11.47
CA GLU A 195 -4.94 -1.18 -12.32
C GLU A 195 -5.44 -2.47 -12.96
N LEU A 196 -4.53 -3.28 -13.53
CA LEU A 196 -4.89 -4.58 -14.10
C LEU A 196 -5.34 -5.58 -13.02
N TYR A 197 -4.72 -5.55 -11.84
CA TYR A 197 -5.17 -6.34 -10.69
C TYR A 197 -6.63 -6.05 -10.34
N LEU A 198 -7.01 -4.77 -10.23
CA LEU A 198 -8.39 -4.38 -9.94
C LEU A 198 -9.34 -4.73 -11.09
N ALA A 199 -8.87 -4.68 -12.34
CA ALA A 199 -9.66 -5.07 -13.51
C ALA A 199 -10.00 -6.57 -13.53
N CYS A 200 -9.19 -7.41 -12.89
CA CYS A 200 -9.46 -8.86 -12.76
C CYS A 200 -10.42 -9.20 -11.61
N VAL A 201 -10.61 -8.33 -10.61
CA VAL A 201 -11.46 -8.59 -9.43
C VAL A 201 -12.90 -8.14 -9.70
N ASP A 202 -13.91 -8.85 -9.18
CA ASP A 202 -15.32 -8.45 -9.32
C ASP A 202 -15.49 -7.00 -8.82
N PRO A 203 -15.88 -6.04 -9.69
CA PRO A 203 -16.03 -4.65 -9.32
C PRO A 203 -16.97 -4.42 -8.14
N ALA A 204 -17.95 -5.30 -7.92
CA ALA A 204 -18.84 -5.23 -6.77
C ALA A 204 -18.10 -5.23 -5.42
N ARG A 205 -16.89 -5.81 -5.36
CA ARG A 205 -16.08 -5.93 -4.14
C ARG A 205 -15.43 -4.61 -3.71
N TYR A 206 -15.26 -3.66 -4.63
CA TYR A 206 -14.58 -2.39 -4.36
C TYR A 206 -15.39 -1.14 -4.75
N LYS A 207 -16.72 -1.24 -4.86
CA LYS A 207 -17.59 -0.07 -5.11
C LYS A 207 -17.67 0.89 -3.92
N THR A 208 -17.57 0.37 -2.70
CA THR A 208 -17.61 1.17 -1.47
C THR A 208 -16.19 1.61 -1.10
N GLY A 209 -16.04 2.73 -0.37
CA GLY A 209 -14.72 3.17 0.09
C GLY A 209 -13.99 2.11 0.92
N GLN A 210 -14.72 1.45 1.85
CA GLN A 210 -14.17 0.34 2.65
C GLN A 210 -13.77 -0.86 1.79
N GLY A 211 -14.59 -1.22 0.78
CA GLY A 211 -14.27 -2.31 -0.14
C GLY A 211 -13.04 -1.99 -0.99
N TYR A 212 -12.92 -0.75 -1.45
CA TYR A 212 -11.73 -0.27 -2.16
C TYR A 212 -10.49 -0.38 -1.28
N ASP A 213 -10.54 0.07 -0.03
CA ASP A 213 -9.39 -0.04 0.88
C ASP A 213 -9.01 -1.50 1.14
N LEU A 214 -9.98 -2.40 1.31
CA LEU A 214 -9.71 -3.83 1.48
C LEU A 214 -9.04 -4.43 0.24
N VAL A 215 -9.63 -4.26 -0.95
CA VAL A 215 -9.12 -4.87 -2.19
C VAL A 215 -7.84 -4.18 -2.66
N ALA A 216 -7.89 -2.87 -2.86
CA ALA A 216 -6.86 -2.11 -3.54
C ALA A 216 -5.66 -1.80 -2.64
N ASN A 217 -5.83 -1.75 -1.31
CA ASN A 217 -4.75 -1.39 -0.40
C ASN A 217 -4.31 -2.60 0.44
N TYR A 218 -5.21 -3.18 1.24
CA TYR A 218 -4.84 -4.26 2.18
C TYR A 218 -4.42 -5.55 1.48
N HIS A 219 -5.28 -6.11 0.62
CA HIS A 219 -4.96 -7.38 -0.06
C HIS A 219 -3.89 -7.21 -1.14
N TRP A 220 -3.82 -6.06 -1.81
CA TRP A 220 -2.70 -5.70 -2.67
C TRP A 220 -1.37 -5.79 -1.90
N ASP A 221 -1.26 -5.10 -0.76
CA ASP A 221 -0.04 -5.09 0.06
C ASP A 221 0.31 -6.52 0.53
N LEU A 222 -0.67 -7.31 0.98
CA LEU A 222 -0.46 -8.71 1.37
C LEU A 222 0.07 -9.58 0.22
N HIS A 223 -0.46 -9.42 -0.99
CA HIS A 223 0.01 -10.17 -2.15
C HIS A 223 1.45 -9.79 -2.51
N GLN A 224 1.80 -8.51 -2.46
CA GLN A 224 3.18 -8.05 -2.67
C GLN A 224 4.15 -8.66 -1.65
N MET A 225 3.78 -8.65 -0.37
CA MET A 225 4.57 -9.25 0.71
C MET A 225 4.74 -10.76 0.51
N ARG A 226 3.68 -11.49 0.17
CA ARG A 226 3.74 -12.95 -0.04
C ARG A 226 4.63 -13.35 -1.23
N PHE A 227 4.55 -12.62 -2.35
CA PHE A 227 5.44 -12.87 -3.49
C PHE A 227 6.91 -12.54 -3.20
N ARG A 228 7.15 -11.66 -2.23
CA ARG A 228 8.49 -11.32 -1.77
C ARG A 228 9.04 -12.38 -0.81
N GLU A 229 8.23 -12.88 0.12
CA GLU A 229 8.71 -13.68 1.25
C GLU A 229 8.45 -15.19 1.16
N HIS A 230 7.44 -15.61 0.39
CA HIS A 230 6.92 -16.98 0.50
C HIS A 230 6.97 -17.76 -0.80
N TYR A 231 6.71 -17.11 -1.94
CA TYR A 231 6.66 -17.81 -3.23
C TYR A 231 7.00 -16.93 -4.42
N VAL A 232 7.63 -17.51 -5.43
CA VAL A 232 8.06 -16.81 -6.65
C VAL A 232 7.17 -17.14 -7.85
N THR A 233 6.48 -18.28 -7.82
CA THR A 233 5.60 -18.70 -8.91
C THR A 233 4.35 -19.40 -8.42
N VAL A 234 3.31 -19.36 -9.25
CA VAL A 234 2.00 -19.96 -9.00
C VAL A 234 1.61 -20.75 -10.23
N THR A 235 1.09 -21.95 -10.01
CA THR A 235 0.57 -22.84 -11.06
C THR A 235 -0.90 -23.13 -10.82
N PHE A 236 -1.66 -23.27 -11.89
CA PHE A 236 -3.10 -23.47 -11.85
C PHE A 236 -3.49 -24.85 -12.36
N GLY A 237 -4.49 -25.45 -11.72
CA GLY A 237 -5.18 -26.64 -12.21
C GLY A 237 -6.21 -26.32 -13.30
N GLU A 238 -6.89 -27.36 -13.79
CA GLU A 238 -7.97 -27.19 -14.75
C GLU A 238 -9.22 -26.56 -14.09
N PRO A 239 -9.84 -25.55 -14.71
CA PRO A 239 -11.02 -24.90 -14.15
C PRO A 239 -12.25 -25.81 -14.17
N ARG A 240 -12.90 -25.96 -13.02
CA ARG A 240 -14.23 -26.59 -12.90
C ARG A 240 -15.32 -25.53 -12.94
N ILE A 241 -16.18 -25.56 -13.96
CA ILE A 241 -17.25 -24.58 -14.16
C ILE A 241 -18.58 -25.14 -13.66
N GLU A 242 -19.29 -24.37 -12.83
CA GLU A 242 -20.61 -24.70 -12.29
C GLU A 242 -21.60 -23.56 -12.52
N THR A 243 -22.80 -23.89 -13.01
CA THR A 243 -23.89 -22.92 -13.21
C THR A 243 -24.81 -22.92 -11.99
N ASN A 244 -24.75 -21.87 -11.16
CA ASN A 244 -25.53 -21.79 -9.92
C ASN A 244 -26.89 -21.09 -10.10
N LYS A 245 -27.04 -20.25 -11.13
CA LYS A 245 -28.31 -19.59 -11.46
C LYS A 245 -28.45 -19.46 -12.97
N GLY A 246 -29.66 -19.66 -13.47
CA GLY A 246 -29.95 -19.71 -14.91
C GLY A 246 -29.89 -21.13 -15.48
N PHE A 247 -30.32 -21.27 -16.74
CA PHE A 247 -30.34 -22.56 -17.43
C PHE A 247 -28.91 -23.02 -17.77
N ASP A 248 -28.56 -24.24 -17.35
CA ASP A 248 -27.28 -24.86 -17.66
C ASP A 248 -27.43 -25.83 -18.84
N GLU A 249 -26.91 -25.45 -20.01
CA GLU A 249 -26.95 -26.27 -21.22
C GLU A 249 -26.01 -27.48 -21.16
N ARG A 250 -25.08 -27.51 -20.20
CA ARG A 250 -24.06 -28.57 -20.05
C ARG A 250 -24.45 -29.61 -19.00
N SER A 251 -25.53 -29.38 -18.25
CA SER A 251 -26.00 -30.30 -17.23
C SER A 251 -26.71 -31.51 -17.83
N LYS A 252 -26.03 -32.66 -17.83
CA LYS A 252 -26.61 -33.95 -18.27
C LYS A 252 -27.85 -34.36 -17.47
N ALA A 253 -28.03 -33.84 -16.25
CA ALA A 253 -29.23 -34.10 -15.45
C ALA A 253 -30.46 -33.40 -16.05
N MET A 254 -30.31 -32.17 -16.56
CA MET A 254 -31.40 -31.44 -17.22
C MET A 254 -31.87 -32.16 -18.49
N ASP A 255 -30.96 -32.83 -19.20
CA ASP A 255 -31.29 -33.63 -20.38
C ASP A 255 -32.13 -34.88 -20.07
N TYR A 256 -32.02 -35.40 -18.85
CA TYR A 256 -32.78 -36.57 -18.39
C TYR A 256 -34.19 -36.20 -17.89
N PHE A 257 -34.35 -35.03 -17.28
CA PHE A 257 -35.61 -34.63 -16.61
C PHE A 257 -36.49 -33.67 -17.42
N LEU A 258 -35.95 -32.92 -18.38
CA LEU A 258 -36.70 -31.87 -19.10
C LEU A 258 -36.82 -32.17 -20.60
N THR A 259 -38.01 -31.95 -21.15
CA THR A 259 -38.25 -31.94 -22.60
C THR A 259 -37.68 -30.68 -23.26
N ALA A 260 -37.56 -30.66 -24.60
CA ALA A 260 -37.05 -29.50 -25.33
C ALA A 260 -37.86 -28.21 -25.05
N GLU A 261 -39.19 -28.30 -25.01
CA GLU A 261 -40.07 -27.17 -24.70
C GLU A 261 -39.91 -26.68 -23.24
N GLN A 262 -39.68 -27.60 -22.29
CA GLN A 262 -39.43 -27.26 -20.89
C GLN A 262 -38.05 -26.60 -20.71
N LYS A 263 -37.04 -27.00 -21.49
CA LYS A 263 -35.73 -26.34 -21.52
C LYS A 263 -35.83 -24.91 -22.06
N ASP A 264 -36.61 -24.68 -23.12
CA ASP A 264 -36.82 -23.34 -23.66
C ASP A 264 -37.60 -22.44 -22.69
N THR A 265 -38.59 -23.00 -22.00
CA THR A 265 -39.31 -22.29 -20.93
C THR A 265 -38.38 -21.97 -19.76
N ALA A 266 -37.52 -22.91 -19.35
CA ALA A 266 -36.53 -22.69 -18.29
C ALA A 266 -35.47 -21.64 -18.67
N ARG A 267 -35.06 -21.57 -19.95
CA ARG A 267 -34.21 -20.49 -20.48
C ARG A 267 -34.89 -19.13 -20.38
N GLN A 268 -36.18 -19.04 -20.69
CA GLN A 268 -36.94 -17.78 -20.64
C GLN A 268 -37.21 -17.29 -19.20
N ILE A 269 -37.45 -18.21 -18.25
CA ILE A 269 -37.78 -17.87 -16.86
C ILE A 269 -36.52 -17.73 -15.97
N GLY A 270 -35.41 -18.37 -16.34
CA GLY A 270 -34.22 -18.57 -15.50
C GLY A 270 -33.45 -17.32 -15.06
N GLY A 271 -33.83 -16.12 -15.52
CA GLY A 271 -33.17 -14.87 -15.18
C GLY A 271 -31.71 -14.81 -15.68
N THR A 272 -30.95 -13.82 -15.21
CA THR A 272 -29.54 -13.67 -15.61
C THR A 272 -28.71 -14.85 -15.14
N ARG A 273 -28.01 -15.51 -16.07
CA ARG A 273 -27.11 -16.63 -15.79
C ARG A 273 -25.97 -16.18 -14.85
N VAL A 274 -25.67 -16.98 -13.83
CA VAL A 274 -24.51 -16.79 -12.97
C VAL A 274 -23.73 -18.09 -12.92
N GLU A 275 -22.50 -18.03 -13.40
CA GLU A 275 -21.58 -19.16 -13.42
C GLU A 275 -20.41 -18.88 -12.49
N TYR A 276 -19.91 -19.94 -11.87
CA TYR A 276 -18.70 -19.93 -11.08
C TYR A 276 -17.67 -20.85 -11.70
N ALA A 277 -16.41 -20.45 -11.66
CA ALA A 277 -15.29 -21.32 -12.00
C ALA A 277 -14.41 -21.48 -10.77
N TYR A 278 -14.06 -22.72 -10.46
CA TYR A 278 -13.20 -23.09 -9.35
C TYR A 278 -11.87 -23.57 -9.91
N ILE A 279 -10.76 -22.98 -9.43
CA ILE A 279 -9.41 -23.25 -9.91
C ILE A 279 -8.50 -23.53 -8.72
N ASP A 280 -7.92 -24.73 -8.69
CA ASP A 280 -6.87 -25.06 -7.72
C ASP A 280 -5.58 -24.32 -8.06
N CYS A 281 -5.01 -23.66 -7.06
CA CYS A 281 -3.77 -22.92 -7.13
C CYS A 281 -2.71 -23.57 -6.24
N LYS A 282 -1.48 -23.58 -6.74
CA LYS A 282 -0.30 -24.00 -5.98
C LYS A 282 0.79 -22.95 -6.12
N ALA A 283 1.24 -22.41 -5.00
CA ALA A 283 2.39 -21.54 -4.91
C ALA A 283 3.70 -22.32 -4.68
N TRP A 284 4.80 -21.83 -5.25
CA TRP A 284 6.12 -22.45 -5.18
C TRP A 284 7.19 -21.44 -4.78
N ASP A 285 8.07 -21.85 -3.86
CA ASP A 285 9.24 -21.06 -3.46
C ASP A 285 10.37 -21.14 -4.51
N GLU A 286 11.46 -20.40 -4.25
CA GLU A 286 12.65 -20.38 -5.10
C GLU A 286 13.35 -21.75 -5.26
N ASN A 287 13.09 -22.67 -4.33
CA ASN A 287 13.65 -24.03 -4.32
C ASN A 287 12.69 -25.06 -4.95
N GLY A 288 11.56 -24.61 -5.50
CA GLY A 288 10.53 -25.48 -6.08
C GLY A 288 9.73 -26.28 -5.04
N ARG A 289 9.73 -25.86 -3.77
CA ARG A 289 8.87 -26.44 -2.73
C ARG A 289 7.52 -25.75 -2.74
N GLN A 290 6.47 -26.54 -2.60
CA GLN A 290 5.11 -26.00 -2.51
C GLN A 290 4.94 -25.25 -1.19
N TYR A 291 4.50 -24.00 -1.27
CA TYR A 291 4.12 -23.23 -0.09
C TYR A 291 2.70 -23.60 0.35
N GLY A 292 2.57 -24.06 1.59
CA GLY A 292 1.27 -24.40 2.17
C GLY A 292 0.51 -25.50 1.43
N SER A 293 -0.80 -25.57 1.68
CA SER A 293 -1.71 -26.47 0.97
C SER A 293 -2.32 -25.77 -0.26
N PRO A 294 -2.63 -26.51 -1.34
CA PRO A 294 -3.30 -25.94 -2.51
C PRO A 294 -4.60 -25.24 -2.11
N LYS A 295 -4.88 -24.10 -2.74
CA LYS A 295 -6.05 -23.27 -2.46
C LYS A 295 -6.96 -23.20 -3.68
N GLU A 296 -8.26 -23.31 -3.47
CA GLU A 296 -9.25 -23.15 -4.54
C GLU A 296 -9.63 -21.67 -4.66
N TYR A 297 -9.47 -21.10 -5.85
CA TYR A 297 -9.93 -19.76 -6.19
C TYR A 297 -11.28 -19.84 -6.90
N GLN A 298 -12.19 -18.93 -6.53
CA GLN A 298 -13.48 -18.78 -7.18
C GLN A 298 -13.46 -17.58 -8.12
N LEU A 299 -13.91 -17.80 -9.35
CA LEU A 299 -14.24 -16.76 -10.31
C LEU A 299 -15.74 -16.78 -10.58
N LYS A 300 -16.28 -15.64 -10.99
CA LYS A 300 -17.70 -15.43 -11.22
C LYS A 300 -17.90 -14.77 -12.57
N ARG A 301 -18.90 -15.25 -13.31
CA ARG A 301 -19.40 -14.65 -14.55
C ARG A 301 -20.89 -14.40 -14.43
N VAL A 302 -21.34 -13.23 -14.87
CA VAL A 302 -22.75 -12.84 -14.89
C VAL A 302 -23.17 -12.61 -16.34
N GLY A 303 -24.14 -13.37 -16.82
CA GLY A 303 -24.59 -13.39 -18.21
C GLY A 303 -23.47 -13.84 -19.16
N ASP A 304 -23.23 -13.04 -20.18
CA ASP A 304 -22.11 -13.18 -21.13
C ASP A 304 -20.98 -12.17 -20.84
N GLY A 305 -20.93 -11.66 -19.60
CA GLY A 305 -19.84 -10.79 -19.15
C GLY A 305 -18.50 -11.53 -18.98
N PRO A 306 -17.43 -10.81 -18.64
CA PRO A 306 -16.13 -11.40 -18.37
C PRO A 306 -16.14 -12.23 -17.08
N TRP A 307 -15.20 -13.17 -16.98
CA TRP A 307 -14.87 -13.87 -15.74
C TRP A 307 -14.10 -12.92 -14.82
N MET A 308 -14.51 -12.83 -13.55
CA MET A 308 -13.86 -11.99 -12.55
C MET A 308 -13.52 -12.79 -11.30
N VAL A 309 -12.38 -12.49 -10.67
CA VAL A 309 -11.96 -13.11 -9.41
C VAL A 309 -12.87 -12.65 -8.28
N GLU A 310 -13.50 -13.61 -7.60
CA GLU A 310 -14.35 -13.37 -6.44
C GLU A 310 -13.57 -13.59 -5.14
N THR A 311 -12.71 -14.61 -5.10
CA THR A 311 -11.85 -14.96 -3.96
C THR A 311 -10.46 -14.32 -4.10
N TYR A 312 -10.37 -13.00 -3.94
CA TYR A 312 -9.11 -12.24 -4.10
C TYR A 312 -8.25 -12.18 -2.82
N ASP A 313 -8.78 -12.61 -1.68
CA ASP A 313 -8.26 -12.41 -0.34
C ASP A 313 -7.37 -13.55 0.18
N VAL A 314 -7.49 -14.72 -0.44
CA VAL A 314 -6.79 -15.95 -0.05
C VAL A 314 -5.34 -15.92 -0.56
N PRO A 315 -4.35 -16.53 0.13
CA PRO A 315 -3.03 -16.78 -0.43
C PRO A 315 -3.07 -17.77 -1.60
N PHE A 316 -2.10 -17.69 -2.52
CA PHE A 316 -1.89 -18.72 -3.56
C PHE A 316 -1.32 -20.03 -3.00
#